data_AF-R9J8W5-F1
#
_entry.id   AF-R9J8W5-F1
#
_cell.length_a   1.000
_cell.length_b   1.000
_cell.length_c   1.000
_cell.angle_alpha   90.00
_cell.angle_beta   90.00
_cell.angle_gamma   90.00
#
_symmetry.space_group_name_H-M   'P 1'
#
loop_
_entity.id
_entity.type
_entity.pdbx_description
1 polymer ?
#
loop_
_entity_poly.entity_id
_entity_poly.type
_entity_poly.pdbx_seq_one_letter_code
_entity_poly.pdbx_strand_id
1 'polypeptide(L)' 'MDAKEISMFRFLDGTDKKFIIPVYQRAYSWKHENCEALLKDLTSVYENNYVSHFFGSIVYVSNDVGGCNEHIIIDGQ' A
#
# COMPACT_ATOMS: atom_id res chain seq x y z
N MET A 1 14.90 2.81 11.70
CA MET A 1 13.52 2.84 11.19
C MET A 1 13.57 3.79 10.02
N ASP A 2 13.35 3.28 8.81
CA ASP A 2 13.47 4.06 7.58
C ASP A 2 12.08 4.34 7.01
N ALA A 3 11.83 5.59 6.64
CA ALA A 3 10.61 6.01 5.96
C ALA A 3 10.99 6.55 4.58
N LYS A 4 10.27 6.14 3.55
CA LYS A 4 10.53 6.54 2.17
C LYS A 4 9.23 6.84 1.46
N GLU A 5 9.19 7.99 0.77
CA GLU A 5 8.13 8.29 -0.18
C GLU A 5 8.32 7.45 -1.45
N ILE A 6 7.26 6.76 -1.86
CA ILE A 6 7.24 5.92 -3.06
C ILE A 6 5.90 6.06 -3.74
N SER A 7 5.88 6.06 -5.08
CA SER A 7 4.62 6.01 -5.81
C SER A 7 3.92 4.67 -5.55
N MET A 8 2.61 4.71 -5.33
CA MET A 8 1.81 3.51 -5.09
C MET A 8 2.01 2.46 -6.19
N PHE A 9 2.07 2.90 -7.45
CA PHE A 9 2.37 2.04 -8.59
C PHE A 9 3.72 1.32 -8.41
N ARG A 10 4.80 2.05 -8.12
CA ARG A 10 6.14 1.45 -7.95
C ARG A 10 6.26 0.60 -6.69
N PHE A 11 5.45 0.89 -5.67
CA PHE A 11 5.39 0.07 -4.47
C PHE A 11 4.83 -1.32 -4.81
N LEU A 12 3.69 -1.37 -5.50
CA LEU A 12 2.99 -2.59 -5.89
C LEU A 12 3.64 -3.32 -7.08
N ASP A 13 4.34 -2.60 -7.95
CA ASP A 13 5.03 -3.15 -9.13
C ASP A 13 6.28 -3.97 -8.75
N GLY A 14 6.47 -5.12 -9.42
CA GLY A 14 7.56 -6.06 -9.18
C GLY A 14 7.07 -7.50 -9.00
N THR A 15 7.42 -8.38 -9.94
CA THR A 15 7.05 -9.81 -9.92
C THR A 15 7.75 -10.60 -8.82
N ASP A 16 8.80 -10.03 -8.21
CA ASP A 16 9.60 -10.58 -7.13
C ASP A 16 9.11 -10.13 -5.73
N LYS A 17 8.10 -9.26 -5.66
CA LYS A 17 7.55 -8.76 -4.39
C LYS A 17 6.33 -9.56 -3.95
N LYS A 18 6.31 -9.93 -2.67
CA LYS A 18 5.20 -10.66 -2.06
C LYS A 18 4.77 -9.95 -0.78
N PHE A 19 3.54 -9.47 -0.75
CA PHE A 19 2.97 -8.86 0.46
C PHE A 19 2.30 -9.91 1.33
N ILE A 20 2.70 -10.01 2.59
CA ILE A 20 2.21 -11.01 3.55
C ILE A 20 1.45 -10.29 4.65
N ILE A 21 0.19 -10.67 4.85
CA ILE A 21 -0.62 -10.24 5.99
C ILE A 21 -0.49 -11.29 7.11
N PRO A 22 0.10 -10.96 8.26
CA PRO A 22 0.22 -11.89 9.37
C PRO A 22 -1.14 -12.31 9.95
N VAL A 23 -1.21 -13.53 10.48
CA VAL A 23 -2.42 -14.09 11.09
C VAL A 23 -2.93 -13.31 12.31
N TYR A 24 -2.08 -12.53 12.96
CA TYR A 24 -2.42 -11.70 14.11
C TYR A 24 -2.97 -10.31 13.74
N GLN A 25 -3.09 -9.99 12.44
CA GLN A 25 -3.73 -8.75 12.00
C GLN A 25 -5.25 -8.81 12.19
N ARG A 26 -5.85 -7.62 12.34
CA ARG A 26 -7.32 -7.51 12.41
C ARG A 26 -7.92 -7.89 11.06
N ALA A 27 -9.14 -8.41 11.08
CA ALA A 27 -9.89 -8.62 9.84
C ALA A 27 -10.05 -7.30 9.07
N TYR A 28 -10.01 -7.40 7.74
CA TYR A 28 -10.29 -6.28 6.84
C TYR A 28 -11.66 -5.66 7.20
N SER A 29 -11.64 -4.38 7.54
CA SER A 29 -12.80 -3.66 8.09
C SER A 29 -13.37 -2.61 7.13
N TRP A 30 -12.74 -2.43 5.98
CA TRP A 30 -13.21 -1.46 5.00
C TRP A 30 -14.56 -1.88 4.44
N LYS A 31 -15.45 -0.89 4.40
CA LYS A 31 -16.77 -1.00 3.78
C LYS A 31 -16.71 -0.40 2.38
N HIS A 32 -17.78 -0.60 1.63
CA HIS A 32 -17.91 -0.03 0.28
C HIS A 32 -17.65 1.47 0.24
N GLU A 33 -18.17 2.22 1.22
CA GLU A 33 -17.98 3.66 1.38
C GLU A 33 -16.50 4.08 1.44
N ASN A 34 -15.64 3.26 2.07
CA ASN A 34 -14.21 3.53 2.14
C ASN A 34 -13.53 3.33 0.78
N CYS A 35 -13.95 2.29 0.05
CA CYS A 35 -13.45 2.04 -1.30
C CYS A 35 -13.89 3.14 -2.28
N GLU A 36 -15.13 3.64 -2.14
CA GLU A 36 -15.64 4.76 -2.94
C GLU A 36 -14.85 6.05 -2.64
N ALA A 37 -14.54 6.33 -1.37
CA ALA A 37 -13.71 7.47 -1.00
C ALA A 37 -12.32 7.39 -1.63
N LEU A 38 -11.65 6.23 -1.53
CA LEU A 38 -10.34 6.02 -2.15
C LEU A 38 -10.38 6.22 -3.67
N LEU A 39 -11.41 5.68 -4.33
CA LEU A 39 -11.57 5.83 -5.78
C LEU A 39 -11.83 7.28 -6.17
N LYS A 40 -12.66 7.99 -5.41
CA LYS A 40 -12.94 9.42 -5.63
C LYS A 40 -11.67 10.26 -5.49
N ASP A 41 -10.82 9.95 -4.51
CA ASP A 41 -9.54 10.64 -4.34
C ASP A 41 -8.62 10.40 -5.55
N LEU A 42 -8.54 9.15 -6.05
CA LEU A 42 -7.81 8.83 -7.29
C LEU A 42 -8.33 9.61 -8.50
N THR A 43 -9.65 9.65 -8.69
CA THR A 43 -10.27 10.39 -9.80
C THR A 43 -10.02 11.89 -9.65
N SER A 44 -10.14 12.44 -8.45
CA SER A 44 -9.88 13.86 -8.17
C SER A 44 -8.45 14.26 -8.49
N VAL A 45 -7.47 13.40 -8.20
CA VAL A 45 -6.06 13.62 -8.55
C VAL A 45 -5.87 13.73 -10.07
N TYR A 46 -6.55 12.85 -10.82
CA TYR A 46 -6.51 12.86 -12.27
C TYR A 46 -7.21 14.10 -12.86
N GLU A 47 -8.43 14.41 -12.42
CA GLU A 47 -9.24 15.52 -12.94
C GLU A 47 -8.62 16.89 -12.63
N ASN A 48 -8.10 17.07 -11.42
CA ASN A 48 -7.49 18.34 -11.00
C ASN A 48 -6.01 18.47 -11.38
N ASN A 49 -5.44 17.47 -12.09
CA ASN A 49 -4.02 17.42 -12.45
C ASN A 49 -3.08 17.65 -11.25
N TYR A 50 -3.39 17.06 -10.10
CA TYR A 50 -2.50 17.15 -8.94
C TYR A 50 -1.20 16.39 -9.21
N VAL A 51 -0.06 17.03 -8.91
CA VAL A 51 1.28 16.47 -9.14
C VAL A 51 1.55 15.27 -8.22
N SER A 52 1.01 15.29 -7.00
CA SER A 52 1.09 14.20 -6.04
C SER A 52 -0.09 14.25 -5.07
N HIS A 53 -0.43 13.10 -4.50
CA HIS A 53 -1.45 12.97 -3.46
C HIS A 53 -1.02 11.92 -2.44
N PHE A 54 -1.29 12.21 -1.17
CA PHE A 54 -0.92 11.33 -0.07
C PHE A 54 -2.07 10.39 0.26
N PHE A 55 -1.93 9.11 -0.12
CA PHE A 55 -2.94 8.07 0.11
C PHE A 55 -2.79 7.37 1.47
N GLY A 56 -1.76 7.72 2.24
CA GLY A 56 -1.45 7.08 3.52
C GLY A 56 -0.05 6.49 3.57
N SER A 57 0.25 5.82 4.68
CA SER A 57 1.53 5.16 4.94
C SER A 57 1.32 3.67 5.21
N ILE A 58 2.20 2.83 4.67
CA ILE A 58 2.23 1.39 4.92
C ILE A 58 3.49 1.07 5.73
N VAL A 59 3.33 0.33 6.82
CA VAL A 59 4.44 -0.13 7.66
C VAL A 59 4.63 -1.62 7.41
N TYR A 60 5.84 -2.02 7.01
CA TYR A 60 6.15 -3.41 6.70
C TYR A 60 7.60 -3.77 7.07
N VAL A 61 7.87 -5.07 7.17
CA VAL A 61 9.21 -5.64 7.32
C VAL A 61 9.57 -6.40 6.05
N SER A 62 10.73 -6.12 5.49
CA SER A 62 11.25 -6.86 4.33
C SER A 62 12.12 -8.03 4.78
N ASN A 63 11.84 -9.21 4.24
CA ASN A 63 12.72 -10.38 4.28
C ASN A 63 13.03 -10.78 2.83
N ASP A 64 14.31 -10.95 2.52
CA ASP A 64 14.72 -11.57 1.25
C ASP A 64 14.85 -13.08 1.47
N VAL A 65 13.95 -13.85 0.87
CA VAL A 65 13.96 -15.31 0.92
C VAL A 65 14.18 -15.84 -0.49
N GLY A 66 15.43 -16.18 -0.80
CA GLY A 66 15.79 -16.83 -2.06
C GLY A 66 15.55 -16.00 -3.31
N GLY A 67 15.67 -14.66 -3.22
CA GLY A 67 15.44 -13.74 -4.35
C GLY A 67 13.98 -13.30 -4.50
N CYS A 68 13.11 -13.66 -3.55
CA CYS A 68 11.78 -13.09 -3.42
C CYS A 68 11.75 -12.14 -2.22
N ASN A 69 11.37 -10.89 -2.47
CA ASN A 69 11.22 -9.85 -1.46
C ASN A 69 9.85 -10.03 -0.78
N GLU A 70 9.85 -10.68 0.38
CA GLU A 70 8.66 -10.82 1.23
C GLU A 70 8.50 -9.57 2.10
N HIS A 71 7.39 -8.86 1.92
CA HIS A 71 7.02 -7.67 2.68
C HIS A 71 5.89 -8.03 3.65
N ILE A 72 6.22 -8.21 4.92
CA ILE A 72 5.27 -8.52 5.99
C ILE A 72 4.63 -7.22 6.46
N ILE A 73 3.33 -7.04 6.21
CA ILE A 73 2.60 -5.81 6.56
C ILE A 73 2.28 -5.80 8.06
N ILE A 74 2.65 -4.71 8.74
CA ILE A 74 2.37 -4.45 10.16
C ILE A 74 1.20 -3.49 10.32
N ASP A 75 1.10 -2.46 9.48
CA ASP A 75 0.03 -1.47 9.52
C ASP A 75 -0.20 -0.84 8.13
N GLY A 76 -1.39 -0.27 7.91
CA GLY A 76 -1.80 0.28 6.61
C GLY A 76 -2.38 -0.76 5.65
N GLN A 77 -3.07 -1.79 6.19
CA GLN A 77 -3.85 -2.78 5.43
C GLN A 77 -5.25 -2.29 5.04
#